data_AF-A0A3V3CA49-F1
#
_entry.id   AF-A0A3V3CA49-F1
#
_cell.length_a   1.000
_cell.length_b   1.000
_cell.length_c   1.000
_cell.angle_alpha   90.00
_cell.angle_beta   90.00
_cell.angle_gamma   90.00
#
_symmetry.space_group_name_H-M   'P 1'
#
loop_
_entity.id
_entity.type
_entity.pdbx_description
1 polymer ?
#
loop_
_entity_poly.entity_id
_entity_poly.type
_entity_poly.pdbx_seq_one_letter_code
_entity_poly.pdbx_strand_id
1 'polypeptide(L)'
;MQRILLQLILVIISGFWCIALQCAEVRTDIEYNSQIISQFDSLGALTGDPTLDTIHTPLPTNIHILSSCTKSGGGDGGGCIPQGTIPYGLESTLEFDPSTSFINTTAVDNGITYSFTGEAVKATAHADCTGNQATNSAICVWDKSFSLPLTLLTKQNGITINQQNLTVSVIPGGGNNDTNQYSSLSGHIIIDESVSSYASYEPETSGIENLKFKWTVTVTEDTEGDFGIWNGSLVLNGSPASTLHRYFPPEIVDASFSENTIVHSTEVAMTGAKNNVELASVYLYHGNTPCDDTSLCNYSLNKTSVALVCHDLNAQLAFSSTCNASDTTHCLNGKVGTINGTWGKVSIDTTCAITVLIPYE
;
A
#
# COMPACT_ATOMS: atom_id res chain seq x y z
N MET A 1 61.39 -3.37 15.85
CA MET A 1 60.20 -4.12 16.29
C MET A 1 59.00 -3.26 16.73
N GLN A 2 59.19 -1.99 17.13
CA GLN A 2 58.07 -1.14 17.59
C GLN A 2 57.20 -0.51 16.48
N ARG A 3 57.72 -0.34 15.25
CA ARG A 3 56.96 0.24 14.12
C ARG A 3 56.06 -0.76 13.37
N ILE A 4 56.35 -2.06 13.46
CA ILE A 4 55.55 -3.12 12.81
C ILE A 4 54.30 -3.43 13.66
N LEU A 5 54.39 -3.30 14.98
CA LEU A 5 53.26 -3.51 15.88
C LEU A 5 52.18 -2.41 15.74
N LEU A 6 52.58 -1.17 15.45
CA LEU A 6 51.63 -0.06 15.24
C LEU A 6 50.87 -0.18 13.92
N GLN A 7 51.49 -0.70 12.87
CA GLN A 7 50.81 -0.95 11.59
C GLN A 7 49.87 -2.15 11.66
N LEU A 8 50.18 -3.19 12.46
CA LEU A 8 49.25 -4.30 12.69
C LEU A 8 48.01 -3.86 13.49
N ILE A 9 48.19 -2.98 14.47
CA ILE A 9 47.07 -2.44 15.27
C ILE A 9 46.19 -1.51 14.43
N LEU A 10 46.77 -0.71 13.52
CA LEU A 10 45.97 0.13 12.60
C LEU A 10 45.21 -0.67 11.52
N VAL A 11 45.71 -1.83 11.09
CA VAL A 11 45.00 -2.71 10.16
C VAL A 11 43.86 -3.47 10.86
N ILE A 12 44.01 -3.81 12.14
CA ILE A 12 42.94 -4.45 12.93
C ILE A 12 41.83 -3.44 13.28
N ILE A 13 42.16 -2.17 13.51
CA ILE A 13 41.16 -1.13 13.83
C ILE A 13 40.43 -0.62 12.56
N SER A 14 41.06 -0.68 11.37
CA SER A 14 40.41 -0.30 10.11
C SER A 14 39.59 -1.40 9.45
N GLY A 15 39.76 -2.67 9.86
CA GLY A 15 38.88 -3.79 9.49
C GLY A 15 37.57 -3.86 10.29
N PHE A 16 37.44 -3.06 11.36
CA PHE A 16 36.24 -3.00 12.22
C PHE A 16 35.20 -1.96 11.77
N TRP A 17 35.37 -1.37 10.58
CA TRP A 17 34.50 -0.35 10.00
C TRP A 17 33.75 -0.86 8.75
N CYS A 18 33.30 -2.10 8.82
CA CYS A 18 32.10 -2.54 8.11
C CYS A 18 31.23 -3.31 9.11
N ILE A 19 30.83 -2.64 10.20
CA ILE A 19 29.45 -2.82 10.65
C ILE A 19 28.66 -2.29 9.46
N ALA A 20 28.39 -3.17 8.49
CA ALA A 20 27.15 -3.04 7.76
C ALA A 20 26.12 -3.01 8.90
N LEU A 21 25.70 -1.80 9.29
CA LEU A 21 24.32 -1.66 9.72
C LEU A 21 23.56 -2.16 8.49
N GLN A 22 23.34 -3.47 8.44
CA GLN A 22 22.21 -3.99 7.72
C GLN A 22 21.06 -3.31 8.44
N CYS A 23 20.65 -2.15 7.92
CA CYS A 23 19.36 -1.60 8.24
C CYS A 23 18.42 -2.75 7.97
N ALA A 24 17.82 -3.26 9.04
CA ALA A 24 16.84 -4.30 8.88
C ALA A 24 15.70 -3.70 8.03
N GLU A 25 15.22 -4.50 7.09
CA GLU A 25 14.20 -4.10 6.14
C GLU A 25 12.85 -4.47 6.74
N VAL A 26 11.89 -3.55 6.77
CA VAL A 26 10.49 -3.87 7.00
C VAL A 26 9.74 -3.73 5.70
N ARG A 27 8.81 -4.66 5.49
CA ARG A 27 7.88 -4.57 4.38
C ARG A 27 6.55 -4.01 4.88
N THR A 28 6.04 -3.03 4.15
CA THR A 28 4.73 -2.44 4.40
C THR A 28 3.84 -2.67 3.19
N ASP A 29 2.68 -3.27 3.43
CA ASP A 29 1.59 -3.35 2.47
C ASP A 29 0.54 -2.27 2.77
N ILE A 30 0.00 -1.68 1.71
CA ILE A 30 -1.04 -0.66 1.79
C ILE A 30 -2.12 -1.02 0.80
N GLU A 31 -3.33 -1.28 1.29
CA GLU A 31 -4.49 -1.58 0.45
C GLU A 31 -5.40 -0.36 0.31
N TYR A 32 -5.87 -0.13 -0.93
CA TYR A 32 -6.78 0.96 -1.27
C TYR A 32 -8.09 0.39 -1.77
N ASN A 33 -9.19 0.84 -1.16
CA ASN A 33 -10.53 0.64 -1.68
C ASN A 33 -11.35 1.88 -1.31
N SER A 34 -11.62 2.72 -2.30
CA SER A 34 -12.19 4.04 -2.06
C SER A 34 -13.12 4.47 -3.19
N GLN A 35 -14.06 5.36 -2.86
CA GLN A 35 -14.94 6.03 -3.81
C GLN A 35 -14.49 7.48 -3.98
N ILE A 36 -14.15 7.87 -5.21
CA ILE A 36 -13.72 9.23 -5.55
C ILE A 36 -14.92 10.00 -6.10
N ILE A 37 -15.10 11.22 -5.58
CA ILE A 37 -16.17 12.14 -5.98
C ILE A 37 -15.65 13.11 -7.02
N SER A 38 -16.42 13.31 -8.08
CA SER A 38 -16.14 14.36 -9.07
C SER A 38 -16.68 15.71 -8.61
N GLN A 39 -15.91 16.76 -8.87
CA GLN A 39 -16.25 18.16 -8.66
C GLN A 39 -16.17 18.89 -10.01
N PHE A 40 -17.21 19.64 -10.35
CA PHE A 40 -17.21 20.49 -11.54
C PHE A 40 -16.53 21.82 -11.20
N ASP A 41 -15.46 22.17 -11.92
CA ASP A 41 -14.54 23.22 -11.47
C ASP A 41 -14.93 24.62 -12.00
N SER A 42 -15.51 24.77 -13.20
CA SER A 42 -16.12 26.04 -13.65
C SER A 42 -16.83 25.97 -15.00
N LEU A 43 -17.73 26.94 -15.23
CA LEU A 43 -18.14 27.41 -16.55
C LEU A 43 -17.07 28.38 -17.08
N GLY A 44 -16.30 27.97 -18.10
CA GLY A 44 -15.86 28.95 -19.10
C GLY A 44 -17.10 29.55 -19.76
N ALA A 45 -17.07 30.83 -20.17
CA ALA A 45 -18.22 31.45 -20.82
C ALA A 45 -18.68 30.56 -21.99
N LEU A 46 -19.86 29.95 -21.88
CA LEU A 46 -20.49 29.23 -22.97
C LEU A 46 -20.81 30.27 -24.05
N THR A 47 -19.98 30.33 -25.08
CA THR A 47 -20.29 31.07 -26.31
C THR A 47 -20.80 30.04 -27.30
N GLY A 48 -22.11 30.09 -27.58
CA GLY A 48 -22.76 29.27 -28.59
C GLY A 48 -24.20 28.85 -28.24
N ASP A 49 -24.95 28.55 -29.29
CA ASP A 49 -26.32 28.03 -29.29
C ASP A 49 -26.26 26.58 -29.80
N PRO A 50 -26.70 25.55 -29.04
CA PRO A 50 -27.45 25.59 -27.79
C PRO A 50 -26.56 25.67 -26.55
N THR A 51 -27.14 26.21 -25.49
CA THR A 51 -26.64 25.99 -24.14
C THR A 51 -26.97 24.55 -23.72
N LEU A 52 -25.98 23.68 -23.53
CA LEU A 52 -26.19 22.41 -22.83
C LEU A 52 -26.29 22.66 -21.32
N ASP A 53 -27.05 21.84 -20.60
CA ASP A 53 -26.88 21.74 -19.16
C ASP A 53 -25.42 21.33 -18.86
N THR A 54 -24.89 21.79 -17.73
CA THR A 54 -23.47 21.61 -17.42
C THR A 54 -23.10 20.13 -17.37
N ILE A 55 -22.11 19.70 -18.18
CA ILE A 55 -21.54 18.37 -18.05
C ILE A 55 -20.77 18.33 -16.72
N HIS A 56 -21.24 17.51 -15.80
CA HIS A 56 -20.63 17.40 -14.48
C HIS A 56 -19.69 16.20 -14.35
N THR A 57 -19.76 15.23 -15.26
CA THR A 57 -18.99 13.98 -15.16
C THR A 57 -17.97 13.83 -16.29
N PRO A 58 -16.89 13.06 -16.08
CA PRO A 58 -15.96 12.74 -17.16
C PRO A 58 -16.61 11.87 -18.25
N LEU A 59 -17.64 11.07 -17.95
CA LEU A 59 -18.28 10.16 -18.93
C LEU A 59 -19.81 10.28 -18.85
N PRO A 60 -20.42 11.42 -19.25
CA PRO A 60 -21.86 11.65 -19.17
C PRO A 60 -22.62 10.72 -20.12
N THR A 61 -23.68 10.06 -19.64
CA THR A 61 -24.53 9.21 -20.47
C THR A 61 -25.83 9.91 -20.92
N ASN A 62 -26.28 10.91 -20.16
CA ASN A 62 -27.47 11.70 -20.45
C ASN A 62 -27.14 13.18 -20.25
N ILE A 63 -27.44 14.00 -21.25
CA ILE A 63 -27.18 15.44 -21.25
C ILE A 63 -28.48 16.16 -21.49
N HIS A 64 -28.86 17.06 -20.59
CA HIS A 64 -30.02 17.92 -20.78
C HIS A 64 -29.65 19.11 -21.68
N ILE A 65 -30.59 19.50 -22.55
CA ILE A 65 -30.43 20.61 -23.48
C ILE A 65 -31.22 21.80 -22.91
N LEU A 66 -30.52 22.87 -22.55
CA LEU A 66 -31.17 24.13 -22.17
C LEU A 66 -31.52 24.84 -23.48
N SER A 67 -32.81 24.91 -23.79
CA SER A 67 -33.30 25.55 -25.02
C SER A 67 -32.76 26.98 -25.18
N SER A 68 -32.22 27.33 -26.34
CA SER A 68 -32.25 28.71 -26.79
C SER A 68 -33.63 28.97 -27.41
N CYS A 69 -34.33 30.01 -26.97
CA CYS A 69 -35.47 30.52 -27.74
C CYS A 69 -34.96 31.78 -28.46
N THR A 70 -34.67 31.70 -29.75
CA THR A 70 -34.64 32.91 -30.57
C THR A 70 -36.08 33.30 -30.87
N LYS A 71 -36.47 34.53 -30.48
CA LYS A 71 -37.69 35.15 -30.99
C LYS A 71 -37.51 35.32 -32.50
N SER A 72 -38.02 34.37 -33.30
CA SER A 72 -38.20 34.62 -34.73
C SER A 72 -39.16 35.80 -34.88
N GLY A 73 -38.67 36.90 -35.45
CA GLY A 73 -39.41 38.14 -35.52
C GLY A 73 -40.77 38.01 -36.21
N GLY A 74 -41.76 38.71 -35.63
CA GLY A 74 -42.92 39.27 -36.33
C GLY A 74 -44.00 38.29 -36.78
N GLY A 75 -44.96 38.00 -35.90
CA GLY A 75 -46.25 37.43 -36.28
C GLY A 75 -46.81 36.50 -35.21
N ASP A 76 -48.04 36.77 -34.77
CA ASP A 76 -48.76 36.01 -33.76
C ASP A 76 -48.78 34.50 -34.07
N GLY A 77 -47.99 33.72 -33.32
CA GLY A 77 -47.92 32.26 -33.46
C GLY A 77 -46.57 31.59 -33.25
N GLY A 78 -45.57 32.24 -32.64
CA GLY A 78 -44.23 31.67 -32.44
C GLY A 78 -44.19 30.57 -31.37
N GLY A 79 -44.19 29.30 -31.79
CA GLY A 79 -43.72 28.20 -30.95
C GLY A 79 -42.19 28.28 -30.79
N CYS A 80 -41.66 28.06 -29.59
CA CYS A 80 -40.21 27.85 -29.43
C CYS A 80 -39.86 26.57 -30.20
N ILE A 81 -39.12 26.72 -31.29
CA ILE A 81 -38.40 25.60 -31.89
C ILE A 81 -37.09 25.53 -31.09
N PRO A 82 -36.78 24.42 -30.40
CA PRO A 82 -35.45 24.25 -29.82
C PRO A 82 -34.43 24.33 -30.97
N GLN A 83 -33.70 25.43 -31.06
CA GLN A 83 -32.50 25.48 -31.87
C GLN A 83 -31.35 25.14 -30.94
N GLY A 84 -30.60 24.15 -31.39
CA GLY A 84 -29.60 23.52 -30.59
C GLY A 84 -29.07 22.29 -31.30
N THR A 85 -27.98 22.45 -32.02
CA THR A 85 -27.27 21.34 -32.64
C THR A 85 -26.66 20.49 -31.53
N ILE A 86 -27.16 19.25 -31.42
CA ILE A 86 -26.65 18.27 -30.47
C ILE A 86 -25.27 17.83 -30.99
N PRO A 87 -24.22 17.81 -30.16
CA PRO A 87 -22.93 17.33 -30.60
C PRO A 87 -23.08 15.89 -31.06
N TYR A 88 -22.65 15.57 -32.29
CA TYR A 88 -22.69 14.19 -32.78
C TYR A 88 -21.66 13.32 -32.05
N GLY A 89 -20.57 13.94 -31.57
CA GLY A 89 -19.54 13.29 -30.78
C GLY A 89 -19.01 14.13 -29.63
N LEU A 90 -18.62 13.45 -28.55
CA LEU A 90 -17.85 14.01 -27.43
C LEU A 90 -16.51 13.29 -27.30
N GLU A 91 -15.49 14.03 -26.91
CA GLU A 91 -14.23 13.49 -26.42
C GLU A 91 -14.07 13.87 -24.95
N SER A 92 -13.79 12.88 -24.11
CA SER A 92 -13.42 13.08 -22.72
C SER A 92 -11.98 12.69 -22.49
N THR A 93 -11.25 13.54 -21.80
CA THR A 93 -9.92 13.26 -21.27
C THR A 93 -9.97 13.19 -19.75
N LEU A 94 -9.31 12.19 -19.17
CA LEU A 94 -9.00 12.10 -17.75
C LEU A 94 -7.48 12.10 -17.55
N GLU A 95 -6.98 13.01 -16.73
CA GLU A 95 -5.55 13.22 -16.48
C GLU A 95 -5.26 13.26 -14.98
N PHE A 96 -4.23 12.52 -14.54
CA PHE A 96 -3.74 12.61 -13.17
C PHE A 96 -2.93 13.89 -12.97
N ASP A 97 -3.15 14.60 -11.86
CA ASP A 97 -2.37 15.79 -11.51
C ASP A 97 -1.15 15.40 -10.65
N PRO A 98 0.08 15.32 -11.22
CA PRO A 98 1.26 14.88 -10.50
C PRO A 98 1.74 15.89 -9.44
N SER A 99 1.16 17.09 -9.42
CA SER A 99 1.47 18.10 -8.37
C SER A 99 0.80 17.76 -7.03
N THR A 100 -0.12 16.80 -7.00
CA THR A 100 -0.78 16.36 -5.77
C THR A 100 -0.04 15.21 -5.10
N SER A 101 0.18 15.33 -3.78
CA SER A 101 0.79 14.28 -2.95
C SER A 101 -0.26 13.21 -2.65
N PHE A 102 -0.03 11.97 -3.10
CA PHE A 102 -1.01 10.88 -3.11
C PHE A 102 -1.40 10.38 -1.71
N ILE A 103 -0.41 10.26 -0.82
CA ILE A 103 -0.61 9.82 0.56
C ILE A 103 0.28 10.66 1.47
N ASN A 104 -0.27 11.03 2.63
CA ASN A 104 0.51 11.37 3.81
C ASN A 104 0.12 10.35 4.89
N THR A 105 0.89 9.27 5.01
CA THR A 105 0.69 8.25 6.05
C THR A 105 1.52 8.64 7.25
N THR A 106 0.95 9.41 8.18
CA THR A 106 1.65 9.72 9.42
C THR A 106 1.43 8.57 10.40
N ALA A 107 2.46 7.74 10.64
CA ALA A 107 2.43 6.82 11.77
C ALA A 107 2.35 7.64 13.07
N VAL A 108 1.31 7.40 13.87
CA VAL A 108 0.87 8.27 14.98
C VAL A 108 1.94 8.44 16.06
N ASP A 109 2.89 7.50 16.20
CA ASP A 109 3.91 7.53 17.25
C ASP A 109 5.37 7.34 16.79
N ASN A 110 5.66 7.48 15.49
CA ASN A 110 7.06 7.47 15.01
C ASN A 110 7.41 8.47 13.90
N GLY A 111 6.46 9.31 13.48
CA GLY A 111 6.74 10.46 12.61
C GLY A 111 7.22 10.12 11.19
N ILE A 112 7.15 8.86 10.76
CA ILE A 112 7.40 8.52 9.35
C ILE A 112 6.12 8.81 8.59
N THR A 113 6.06 9.99 7.99
CA THR A 113 5.10 10.29 6.92
C THR A 113 5.61 9.61 5.66
N TYR A 114 4.83 8.79 4.95
CA TYR A 114 5.19 8.38 3.58
C TYR A 114 4.54 9.31 2.59
N SER A 115 5.33 9.81 1.64
CA SER A 115 4.87 10.74 0.61
C SER A 115 5.20 10.18 -0.76
N PHE A 116 4.13 9.87 -1.49
CA PHE A 116 4.20 9.40 -2.86
C PHE A 116 3.68 10.47 -3.83
N THR A 117 4.26 10.51 -5.02
CA THR A 117 3.70 11.22 -6.18
C THR A 117 3.42 10.24 -7.29
N GLY A 118 2.41 10.49 -8.11
CA GLY A 118 2.19 9.69 -9.31
C GLY A 118 2.92 10.25 -10.53
N GLU A 119 3.16 9.38 -11.50
CA GLU A 119 3.50 9.79 -12.86
C GLU A 119 2.30 10.44 -13.55
N ALA A 120 2.57 11.40 -14.43
CA ALA A 120 1.52 12.00 -15.25
C ALA A 120 0.95 10.94 -16.20
N VAL A 121 -0.33 10.61 -16.02
CA VAL A 121 -1.06 9.67 -16.87
C VAL A 121 -2.31 10.34 -17.43
N LYS A 122 -2.61 10.05 -18.69
CA LYS A 122 -3.76 10.59 -19.41
C LYS A 122 -4.46 9.47 -20.17
N ALA A 123 -5.78 9.45 -20.11
CA ALA A 123 -6.63 8.60 -20.92
C ALA A 123 -7.68 9.45 -21.64
N THR A 124 -8.06 9.01 -22.84
CA THR A 124 -9.08 9.66 -23.66
C THR A 124 -10.12 8.62 -24.06
N ALA A 125 -11.40 8.98 -23.99
CA ALA A 125 -12.54 8.20 -24.44
C ALA A 125 -13.41 9.05 -25.36
N HIS A 126 -14.20 8.42 -26.22
CA HIS A 126 -15.09 9.10 -27.15
C HIS A 126 -16.51 8.58 -26.99
N ALA A 127 -17.48 9.44 -27.24
CA ALA A 127 -18.88 9.04 -27.28
C ALA A 127 -19.57 9.51 -28.54
N ASP A 128 -20.46 8.67 -29.04
CA ASP A 128 -21.47 9.04 -30.03
C ASP A 128 -22.73 9.45 -29.28
N CYS A 129 -23.27 10.64 -29.60
CA CYS A 129 -24.42 11.20 -28.90
C CYS A 129 -25.63 11.31 -29.84
N THR A 130 -26.77 10.78 -29.39
CA THR A 130 -28.04 10.83 -30.12
C THR A 130 -29.03 11.74 -29.40
N GLY A 131 -29.49 12.76 -30.13
CA GLY A 131 -30.48 13.72 -29.65
C GLY A 131 -31.90 13.18 -29.60
N ASN A 132 -32.63 13.55 -28.55
CA ASN A 132 -34.08 13.36 -28.43
C ASN A 132 -34.78 14.70 -28.16
N GLN A 133 -35.42 15.23 -29.21
CA GLN A 133 -36.13 16.51 -29.14
C GLN A 133 -37.41 16.46 -28.29
N ALA A 134 -38.02 15.28 -28.07
CA ALA A 134 -39.22 15.17 -27.24
C ALA A 134 -38.92 15.36 -25.75
N THR A 135 -37.69 15.09 -25.33
CA THR A 135 -37.25 15.15 -23.93
C THR A 135 -36.20 16.22 -23.67
N ASN A 136 -35.85 17.04 -24.68
CA ASN A 136 -34.75 18.00 -24.63
C ASN A 136 -33.48 17.39 -23.99
N SER A 137 -33.09 16.23 -24.49
CA SER A 137 -31.93 15.50 -23.96
C SER A 137 -31.15 14.80 -25.06
N ALA A 138 -29.88 14.49 -24.80
CA ALA A 138 -29.05 13.64 -25.63
C ALA A 138 -28.57 12.44 -24.82
N ILE A 139 -28.54 11.27 -25.47
CA ILE A 139 -27.98 10.05 -24.90
C ILE A 139 -26.63 9.81 -25.56
N CYS A 140 -25.59 9.66 -24.76
CA CYS A 140 -24.23 9.44 -25.23
C CYS A 140 -23.76 8.02 -24.88
N VAL A 141 -23.19 7.34 -25.88
CA VAL A 141 -22.64 5.98 -25.72
C VAL A 141 -21.12 6.07 -25.85
N TRP A 142 -20.41 5.78 -24.76
CA TRP A 142 -18.95 5.80 -24.71
C TRP A 142 -18.34 4.53 -25.29
N ASP A 143 -17.24 4.69 -26.03
CA ASP A 143 -16.46 3.59 -26.61
C ASP A 143 -15.81 2.71 -25.53
N LYS A 144 -15.45 3.30 -24.39
CA LYS A 144 -14.86 2.62 -23.23
C LYS A 144 -15.05 3.40 -21.92
N SER A 145 -14.86 2.70 -20.81
CA SER A 145 -14.66 3.30 -19.49
C SER A 145 -13.22 3.79 -19.32
N PHE A 146 -12.97 4.60 -18.29
CA PHE A 146 -11.62 4.88 -17.87
C PHE A 146 -11.14 3.81 -16.90
N SER A 147 -10.01 3.20 -17.23
CA SER A 147 -9.21 2.36 -16.33
C SER A 147 -7.78 2.86 -16.42
N LEU A 148 -7.36 3.66 -15.44
CA LEU A 148 -6.03 4.27 -15.42
C LEU A 148 -5.16 3.54 -14.40
N PRO A 149 -4.13 2.80 -14.84
CA PRO A 149 -3.10 2.35 -13.93
C PRO A 149 -2.35 3.59 -13.43
N LEU A 150 -2.16 3.67 -12.12
CA LEU A 150 -1.35 4.70 -11.49
C LEU A 150 -0.03 4.08 -11.08
N THR A 151 1.05 4.74 -11.45
CA THR A 151 2.38 4.42 -10.97
C THR A 151 2.84 5.53 -10.05
N LEU A 152 3.19 5.14 -8.83
CA LEU A 152 3.70 6.00 -7.80
C LEU A 152 5.23 5.96 -7.74
N LEU A 153 5.77 7.08 -7.29
CA LEU A 153 7.16 7.36 -7.03
C LEU A 153 7.29 7.83 -5.59
N THR A 154 8.26 7.27 -4.87
CA THR A 154 8.59 7.70 -3.51
C THR A 154 9.36 9.03 -3.54
N LYS A 155 9.04 9.93 -2.59
CA LYS A 155 9.82 11.16 -2.35
C LYS A 155 10.85 11.01 -1.23
N GLN A 156 11.01 9.81 -0.68
CA GLN A 156 11.78 9.58 0.54
C GLN A 156 13.03 8.76 0.30
N ASN A 157 14.07 9.08 1.06
CA ASN A 157 15.29 8.31 1.11
C ASN A 157 15.08 7.06 1.99
N GLY A 158 15.66 5.93 1.59
CA GLY A 158 15.60 4.68 2.37
C GLY A 158 14.30 3.88 2.22
N ILE A 159 13.45 4.25 1.26
CA ILE A 159 12.22 3.51 0.91
C ILE A 159 12.30 3.10 -0.55
N THR A 160 12.00 1.84 -0.82
CA THR A 160 11.93 1.30 -2.18
C THR A 160 10.54 0.71 -2.41
N ILE A 161 9.87 1.12 -3.50
CA ILE A 161 8.61 0.48 -3.91
C ILE A 161 8.98 -0.81 -4.63
N ASN A 162 8.65 -1.95 -4.04
CA ASN A 162 8.90 -3.26 -4.63
C ASN A 162 7.81 -3.69 -5.58
N GLN A 163 6.55 -3.46 -5.20
CA GLN A 163 5.39 -3.80 -6.00
C GLN A 163 4.31 -2.74 -5.83
N GLN A 164 3.55 -2.50 -6.89
CA GLN A 164 2.40 -1.62 -6.86
C GLN A 164 1.43 -2.02 -7.97
N ASN A 165 0.15 -1.96 -7.65
CA ASN A 165 -0.92 -2.09 -8.63
C ASN A 165 -2.09 -1.22 -8.19
N LEU A 166 -2.08 0.03 -8.60
CA LEU A 166 -3.13 1.00 -8.31
C LEU A 166 -3.89 1.26 -9.59
N THR A 167 -5.22 1.16 -9.52
CA THR A 167 -6.09 1.43 -10.66
C THR A 167 -7.21 2.34 -10.24
N VAL A 168 -7.41 3.40 -11.02
CA VAL A 168 -8.63 4.21 -10.96
C VAL A 168 -9.59 3.73 -12.04
N SER A 169 -10.78 3.34 -11.59
CA SER A 169 -11.87 2.94 -12.46
C SER A 169 -12.94 4.02 -12.45
N VAL A 170 -13.25 4.57 -13.62
CA VAL A 170 -14.39 5.47 -13.82
C VAL A 170 -15.32 4.83 -14.82
N ILE A 171 -16.52 4.50 -14.37
CA ILE A 171 -17.57 3.92 -15.18
C ILE A 171 -18.56 5.03 -15.56
N PRO A 172 -19.08 5.07 -16.79
CA PRO A 172 -20.12 6.00 -17.17
C PRO A 172 -21.30 5.98 -16.18
N GLY A 173 -21.62 7.14 -15.62
CA GLY A 173 -22.72 7.31 -14.67
C GLY A 173 -24.05 7.43 -15.41
N GLY A 174 -25.05 6.64 -15.00
CA GLY A 174 -26.38 6.59 -15.60
C GLY A 174 -27.45 7.49 -14.97
N GLY A 175 -27.09 8.35 -14.01
CA GLY A 175 -28.03 9.16 -13.24
C GLY A 175 -28.23 10.55 -13.82
N ASN A 176 -29.48 10.93 -14.07
CA ASN A 176 -29.88 12.15 -14.76
C ASN A 176 -29.82 13.41 -13.87
N ASN A 177 -29.74 13.22 -12.54
CA ASN A 177 -29.96 14.29 -11.54
C ASN A 177 -28.99 14.20 -10.34
N ASP A 178 -28.02 13.29 -10.35
CA ASP A 178 -27.09 13.16 -9.21
C ASP A 178 -25.90 14.10 -9.41
N THR A 179 -25.74 15.07 -8.52
CA THR A 179 -24.54 15.91 -8.44
C THR A 179 -23.35 15.11 -7.92
N ASN A 180 -23.60 13.98 -7.24
CA ASN A 180 -22.57 13.09 -6.73
C ASN A 180 -22.21 12.06 -7.79
N GLN A 181 -20.92 11.81 -7.91
CA GLN A 181 -20.37 10.99 -8.99
C GLN A 181 -19.40 10.01 -8.40
N TYR A 182 -19.31 8.84 -9.03
CA TYR A 182 -18.67 7.69 -8.43
C TYR A 182 -17.59 7.15 -9.35
N SER A 183 -16.35 7.32 -8.92
CA SER A 183 -15.22 6.54 -9.41
C SER A 183 -14.70 5.68 -8.26
N SER A 184 -13.96 4.62 -8.56
CA SER A 184 -13.28 3.85 -7.52
C SER A 184 -11.77 3.87 -7.71
N LEU A 185 -11.06 3.93 -6.60
CA LEU A 185 -9.65 3.60 -6.52
C LEU A 185 -9.53 2.25 -5.83
N SER A 186 -8.81 1.34 -6.47
CA SER A 186 -8.51 0.04 -5.88
C SER A 186 -7.07 -0.36 -6.18
N GLY A 187 -6.43 -1.03 -5.23
CA GLY A 187 -5.07 -1.53 -5.45
C GLY A 187 -4.31 -1.83 -4.18
N HIS A 188 -3.03 -2.16 -4.34
CA HIS A 188 -2.09 -2.29 -3.24
C HIS A 188 -0.71 -1.73 -3.60
N ILE A 189 0.08 -1.39 -2.57
CA ILE A 189 1.49 -1.00 -2.69
C ILE A 189 2.29 -1.77 -1.64
N ILE A 190 3.38 -2.38 -2.08
CA ILE A 190 4.37 -3.01 -1.21
C ILE A 190 5.65 -2.19 -1.26
N ILE A 191 6.08 -1.69 -0.11
CA ILE A 191 7.33 -0.96 0.06
C ILE A 191 8.25 -1.69 1.02
N ASP A 192 9.55 -1.62 0.76
CA ASP A 192 10.59 -1.97 1.73
C ASP A 192 11.16 -0.68 2.33
N GLU A 193 11.34 -0.71 3.65
CA GLU A 193 11.78 0.41 4.45
C GLU A 193 13.03 0.05 5.23
N SER A 194 14.08 0.88 5.11
CA SER A 194 15.26 0.76 5.95
C SER A 194 15.09 1.61 7.21
N VAL A 195 15.06 1.00 8.40
CA VAL A 195 15.00 1.75 9.66
C VAL A 195 16.19 1.44 10.56
N SER A 196 16.55 2.43 11.38
CA SER A 196 17.66 2.30 12.33
C SER A 196 17.28 1.67 13.67
N SER A 197 15.98 1.60 14.00
CA SER A 197 15.46 1.04 15.24
C SER A 197 13.97 0.70 15.11
N TYR A 198 13.54 -0.41 15.70
CA TYR A 198 12.13 -0.84 15.74
C TYR A 198 11.43 -0.57 17.08
N ALA A 199 12.17 -0.12 18.10
CA ALA A 199 11.55 0.30 19.35
C ALA A 199 10.49 1.36 19.03
N SER A 200 9.21 1.10 19.38
CA SER A 200 7.99 1.89 19.08
C SER A 200 7.40 1.82 17.65
N TYR A 201 7.80 0.83 16.83
CA TYR A 201 7.18 0.64 15.52
C TYR A 201 5.83 -0.09 15.66
N GLU A 202 4.72 0.59 15.34
CA GLU A 202 3.38 0.02 15.37
C GLU A 202 3.11 -0.85 14.13
N PRO A 203 2.39 -1.98 14.28
CA PRO A 203 2.20 -2.97 13.21
C PRO A 203 1.12 -2.53 12.23
N GLU A 204 0.14 -1.77 12.72
CA GLU A 204 -0.99 -1.24 11.98
C GLU A 204 -1.08 0.25 12.25
N THR A 205 -1.03 1.02 11.17
CA THR A 205 -1.23 2.47 11.23
C THR A 205 -2.13 2.92 10.09
N SER A 206 -2.57 4.17 10.17
CA SER A 206 -3.65 4.68 9.34
C SER A 206 -3.09 5.74 8.38
N GLY A 207 -3.28 5.58 7.08
CA GLY A 207 -2.85 6.54 6.05
C GLY A 207 -3.90 7.54 5.60
N ILE A 208 -3.54 8.79 5.24
CA ILE A 208 -4.50 9.71 4.61
C ILE A 208 -4.22 9.78 3.10
N GLU A 209 -5.26 9.50 2.32
CA GLU A 209 -5.25 9.62 0.85
C GLU A 209 -5.66 11.02 0.40
N ASN A 210 -4.91 11.60 -0.53
CA ASN A 210 -5.25 12.84 -1.22
C ASN A 210 -5.01 12.68 -2.72
N LEU A 211 -6.09 12.48 -3.48
CA LEU A 211 -6.02 12.26 -4.92
C LEU A 211 -6.73 13.37 -5.69
N LYS A 212 -6.11 13.81 -6.78
CA LYS A 212 -6.73 14.71 -7.73
C LYS A 212 -6.49 14.27 -9.17
N PHE A 213 -7.59 14.11 -9.90
CA PHE A 213 -7.60 14.00 -11.35
C PHE A 213 -8.27 15.24 -11.92
N LYS A 214 -7.88 15.62 -13.13
CA LYS A 214 -8.59 16.59 -13.94
C LYS A 214 -9.27 15.86 -15.07
N TRP A 215 -10.47 16.28 -15.41
CA TRP A 215 -11.13 15.81 -16.61
C TRP A 215 -11.61 16.97 -17.44
N THR A 216 -11.61 16.76 -18.75
CA THR A 216 -12.05 17.73 -19.74
C THR A 216 -12.92 17.01 -20.76
N VAL A 217 -14.13 17.53 -21.00
CA VAL A 217 -15.02 17.06 -22.07
C VAL A 217 -15.09 18.14 -23.14
N THR A 218 -14.97 17.74 -24.41
CA THR A 218 -15.02 18.61 -25.57
C THR A 218 -15.95 18.05 -26.64
N VAL A 219 -16.58 18.94 -27.41
CA VAL A 219 -17.33 18.54 -28.61
C VAL A 219 -16.35 18.32 -29.76
N THR A 220 -16.43 17.16 -30.43
CA THR A 220 -15.52 16.81 -31.55
C THR A 220 -16.11 17.05 -32.93
N GLU A 221 -17.43 17.11 -33.03
CA GLU A 221 -18.16 17.26 -34.30
C GLU A 221 -19.20 18.36 -34.17
N ASP A 222 -18.72 19.62 -34.19
CA ASP A 222 -19.56 20.78 -34.46
C ASP A 222 -19.17 21.41 -35.80
N THR A 223 -20.16 21.53 -36.68
CA THR A 223 -20.04 22.15 -38.00
C THR A 223 -20.25 23.67 -37.97
N GLU A 224 -20.73 24.24 -36.85
CA GLU A 224 -21.11 25.65 -36.73
C GLU A 224 -20.09 26.53 -35.98
N GLY A 225 -19.10 25.94 -35.31
CA GLY A 225 -17.87 26.62 -34.88
C GLY A 225 -17.82 27.05 -33.41
N ASP A 226 -18.79 26.63 -32.59
CA ASP A 226 -18.85 26.93 -31.16
C ASP A 226 -18.48 25.66 -30.35
N PHE A 227 -17.21 25.59 -29.94
CA PHE A 227 -16.70 24.45 -29.17
C PHE A 227 -17.06 24.56 -27.68
N GLY A 228 -18.00 23.74 -27.23
CA GLY A 228 -18.25 23.53 -25.81
C GLY A 228 -17.08 22.76 -25.15
N ILE A 229 -16.51 23.33 -24.08
CA ILE A 229 -15.48 22.69 -23.24
C ILE A 229 -15.94 22.73 -21.78
N TRP A 230 -15.98 21.56 -21.14
CA TRP A 230 -16.31 21.41 -19.72
C TRP A 230 -15.13 20.84 -18.96
N ASN A 231 -14.80 21.44 -17.81
CA ASN A 231 -13.69 21.01 -16.98
C ASN A 231 -14.18 20.67 -15.57
N GLY A 232 -13.57 19.64 -14.99
CA GLY A 232 -13.71 19.36 -13.57
C GLY A 232 -12.56 18.53 -13.06
N SER A 233 -12.74 18.04 -11.84
CA SER A 233 -11.77 17.24 -11.15
C SER A 233 -12.40 16.04 -10.47
N LEU A 234 -11.68 14.93 -10.32
CA LEU A 234 -12.04 13.86 -9.39
C LEU A 234 -11.16 14.04 -8.15
N VAL A 235 -11.78 14.26 -7.00
CA VAL A 235 -11.05 14.58 -5.77
C VAL A 235 -11.41 13.59 -4.68
N LEU A 236 -10.39 12.95 -4.12
CA LEU A 236 -10.49 12.19 -2.89
C LEU A 236 -9.74 12.94 -1.81
N ASN A 237 -10.46 13.47 -0.82
CA ASN A 237 -9.90 14.18 0.31
C ASN A 237 -10.22 13.43 1.59
N GLY A 238 -9.22 12.91 2.30
CA GLY A 238 -9.41 12.46 3.68
C GLY A 238 -10.43 11.31 3.86
N SER A 239 -10.50 10.39 2.90
CA SER A 239 -11.21 9.10 3.04
C SER A 239 -10.60 8.28 4.19
N PRO A 240 -11.35 7.37 4.86
CA PRO A 240 -10.88 6.73 6.07
C PRO A 240 -9.60 5.97 5.78
N ALA A 241 -8.75 6.00 6.80
CA ALA A 241 -7.36 5.75 6.58
C ALA A 241 -7.09 4.32 6.13
N SER A 242 -6.45 4.15 4.96
CA SER A 242 -6.00 2.86 4.48
C SER A 242 -5.15 2.20 5.57
N THR A 243 -5.46 0.95 5.93
CA THR A 243 -4.66 0.20 6.90
C THR A 243 -3.30 -0.09 6.28
N LEU A 244 -2.25 0.31 6.99
CA LEU A 244 -0.88 -0.06 6.68
C LEU A 244 -0.55 -1.33 7.46
N HIS A 245 -0.32 -2.43 6.76
CA HIS A 245 0.12 -3.68 7.37
C HIS A 245 1.64 -3.78 7.26
N ARG A 246 2.33 -3.87 8.41
CA ARG A 246 3.78 -3.95 8.47
C ARG A 246 4.23 -5.30 8.97
N TYR A 247 5.26 -5.84 8.35
CA TYR A 247 5.83 -7.12 8.70
C TYR A 247 7.31 -7.23 8.39
N PHE A 248 7.98 -8.14 9.08
CA PHE A 248 9.35 -8.49 8.77
C PHE A 248 9.40 -9.47 7.59
N PRO A 249 10.21 -9.20 6.55
CA PRO A 249 10.51 -10.21 5.53
C PRO A 249 11.04 -11.51 6.17
N PRO A 250 10.66 -12.69 5.66
CA PRO A 250 11.11 -13.96 6.21
C PRO A 250 12.64 -14.09 6.27
N GLU A 251 13.35 -13.45 5.34
CA GLU A 251 14.80 -13.54 5.20
C GLU A 251 15.58 -12.77 6.28
N ILE A 252 14.92 -11.86 6.99
CA ILE A 252 15.58 -11.03 8.01
C ILE A 252 15.40 -11.56 9.43
N VAL A 253 14.54 -12.58 9.63
CA VAL A 253 14.32 -13.21 10.94
C VAL A 253 15.10 -14.51 11.00
N ASP A 254 15.89 -14.68 12.06
CA ASP A 254 16.75 -15.85 12.26
C ASP A 254 16.56 -16.46 13.64
N ALA A 255 16.76 -17.77 13.77
CA ALA A 255 16.73 -18.48 15.03
C ALA A 255 18.16 -18.66 15.57
N SER A 256 18.32 -18.57 16.89
CA SER A 256 19.61 -18.73 17.56
C SER A 256 19.49 -19.56 18.84
N PHE A 257 20.57 -20.26 19.18
CA PHE A 257 20.75 -20.90 20.50
C PHE A 257 21.46 -20.00 21.53
N SER A 258 21.71 -18.73 21.19
CA SER A 258 22.38 -17.75 22.06
C SER A 258 21.56 -16.48 22.22
N GLU A 259 21.55 -15.95 23.45
CA GLU A 259 20.88 -14.70 23.81
C GLU A 259 21.56 -13.44 23.24
N ASN A 260 22.85 -13.52 22.90
CA ASN A 260 23.65 -12.34 22.55
C ASN A 260 24.06 -12.27 21.07
N THR A 261 24.06 -13.41 20.36
CA THR A 261 24.55 -13.52 18.99
C THR A 261 23.76 -14.61 18.25
N ILE A 262 23.71 -14.53 16.92
CA ILE A 262 23.15 -15.61 16.10
C ILE A 262 24.12 -16.81 16.11
N VAL A 263 23.63 -17.95 16.60
CA VAL A 263 24.36 -19.22 16.67
C VAL A 263 23.40 -20.37 16.35
N HIS A 264 23.67 -21.08 15.25
CA HIS A 264 22.80 -22.16 14.75
C HIS A 264 23.13 -23.55 15.30
N SER A 265 24.08 -23.67 16.23
CA SER A 265 24.46 -24.93 16.86
C SER A 265 24.90 -24.73 18.29
N THR A 266 24.59 -25.68 19.18
CA THR A 266 25.05 -25.67 20.56
C THR A 266 25.51 -27.07 20.97
N GLU A 267 26.50 -27.12 21.87
CA GLU A 267 27.05 -28.35 22.42
C GLU A 267 26.82 -28.35 23.93
N VAL A 268 26.29 -29.46 24.44
CA VAL A 268 25.93 -29.60 25.85
C VAL A 268 26.53 -30.88 26.40
N ALA A 269 27.42 -30.75 27.39
CA ALA A 269 27.99 -31.87 28.11
C ALA A 269 27.47 -31.89 29.55
N MET A 270 26.84 -32.99 29.94
CA MET A 270 26.32 -33.19 31.30
C MET A 270 26.70 -34.57 31.83
N THR A 271 26.72 -34.69 33.15
CA THR A 271 27.03 -35.96 33.84
C THR A 271 25.87 -36.42 34.71
N GLY A 272 25.74 -37.74 34.84
CA GLY A 272 24.68 -38.39 35.60
C GLY A 272 23.34 -38.47 34.87
N ALA A 273 22.37 -39.16 35.50
CA ALA A 273 21.00 -39.19 35.01
C ALA A 273 20.33 -37.82 35.23
N LYS A 274 19.52 -37.37 34.28
CA LYS A 274 18.80 -36.09 34.35
C LYS A 274 17.32 -36.28 34.03
N ASN A 275 16.50 -35.41 34.61
CA ASN A 275 15.07 -35.38 34.38
C ASN A 275 14.66 -33.93 34.11
N ASN A 276 14.12 -33.68 32.92
CA ASN A 276 13.63 -32.39 32.45
C ASN A 276 14.59 -31.22 32.74
N VAL A 277 15.87 -31.40 32.38
CA VAL A 277 16.89 -30.34 32.54
C VAL A 277 16.97 -29.50 31.27
N GLU A 278 17.11 -28.19 31.41
CA GLU A 278 17.34 -27.30 30.26
C GLU A 278 18.70 -27.62 29.61
N LEU A 279 18.67 -27.85 28.30
CA LEU A 279 19.85 -28.07 27.47
C LEU A 279 20.22 -26.82 26.68
N ALA A 280 19.21 -26.19 26.08
CA ALA A 280 19.39 -25.01 25.24
C ALA A 280 18.13 -24.14 25.28
N SER A 281 18.31 -22.87 24.98
CA SER A 281 17.21 -21.92 24.73
C SER A 281 17.18 -21.58 23.24
N VAL A 282 15.98 -21.31 22.70
CA VAL A 282 15.80 -20.85 21.32
C VAL A 282 15.35 -19.39 21.35
N TYR A 283 16.08 -18.56 20.61
CA TYR A 283 15.87 -17.13 20.49
C TYR A 283 15.56 -16.76 19.04
N LEU A 284 14.74 -15.74 18.79
CA LEU A 284 14.60 -15.10 17.49
C LEU A 284 15.37 -13.79 17.44
N TYR A 285 15.96 -13.54 16.29
CA TYR A 285 16.65 -12.32 15.94
C TYR A 285 16.03 -11.72 14.70
N HIS A 286 16.08 -10.40 14.59
CA HIS A 286 15.87 -9.69 13.34
C HIS A 286 17.18 -8.97 13.00
N GLY A 287 17.81 -9.31 11.86
CA GLY A 287 19.16 -8.88 11.56
C GLY A 287 20.16 -9.33 12.63
N ASN A 288 20.74 -8.41 13.41
CA ASN A 288 21.69 -8.73 14.49
C ASN A 288 21.18 -8.41 15.89
N THR A 289 19.90 -8.09 16.03
CA THR A 289 19.27 -7.71 17.30
C THR A 289 18.24 -8.76 17.70
N PRO A 290 18.19 -9.17 18.98
CA PRO A 290 17.15 -10.06 19.46
C PRO A 290 15.78 -9.43 19.21
N CYS A 291 14.82 -10.23 18.76
CA CYS A 291 13.42 -9.81 18.70
C CYS A 291 12.96 -9.33 20.07
N ASP A 292 12.29 -8.19 20.13
CA ASP A 292 11.67 -7.68 21.34
C ASP A 292 10.17 -8.01 21.35
N ASP A 293 9.48 -7.60 22.42
CA ASP A 293 8.04 -7.72 22.55
C ASP A 293 7.26 -6.68 21.73
N THR A 294 7.92 -5.96 20.81
CA THR A 294 7.21 -5.12 19.85
C THR A 294 6.27 -5.97 19.00
N SER A 295 5.18 -5.36 18.59
CA SER A 295 4.12 -5.99 17.81
C SER A 295 4.62 -6.71 16.55
N LEU A 296 5.65 -6.18 15.87
CA LEU A 296 6.24 -6.80 14.67
C LEU A 296 6.93 -8.15 14.96
N CYS A 297 7.66 -8.27 16.09
CA CYS A 297 8.32 -9.54 16.47
C CYS A 297 7.37 -10.44 17.27
N ASN A 298 6.38 -9.87 17.96
CA ASN A 298 5.52 -10.59 18.90
C ASN A 298 4.71 -11.70 18.24
N TYR A 299 4.26 -11.53 16.99
CA TYR A 299 3.59 -12.61 16.25
C TYR A 299 4.54 -13.81 16.07
N SER A 300 5.71 -13.58 15.50
CA SER A 300 6.73 -14.60 15.24
C SER A 300 7.18 -15.26 16.54
N LEU A 301 7.41 -14.48 17.60
CA LEU A 301 7.80 -14.99 18.92
C LEU A 301 6.73 -15.92 19.53
N ASN A 302 5.45 -15.57 19.43
CA ASN A 302 4.37 -16.37 20.02
C ASN A 302 3.99 -17.61 19.21
N LYS A 303 4.23 -17.59 17.90
CA LYS A 303 3.75 -18.62 16.98
C LYS A 303 4.86 -19.54 16.48
N THR A 304 6.13 -19.24 16.78
CA THR A 304 7.25 -20.10 16.44
C THR A 304 7.10 -21.48 17.07
N SER A 305 7.38 -22.51 16.28
CA SER A 305 7.35 -23.91 16.73
C SER A 305 8.70 -24.57 16.47
N VAL A 306 9.05 -25.53 17.34
CA VAL A 306 10.34 -26.23 17.27
C VAL A 306 10.08 -27.72 17.22
N ALA A 307 10.60 -28.36 16.17
CA ALA A 307 10.64 -29.80 16.02
C ALA A 307 12.04 -30.33 16.33
N LEU A 308 12.10 -31.43 17.08
CA LEU A 308 13.35 -32.02 17.58
C LEU A 308 13.44 -33.47 17.09
N VAL A 309 14.56 -33.83 16.47
CA VAL A 309 14.83 -35.20 16.00
C VAL A 309 16.21 -35.62 16.48
N CYS A 310 16.29 -36.58 17.38
CA CYS A 310 17.54 -37.18 17.85
C CYS A 310 17.67 -38.62 17.35
N HIS A 311 18.90 -39.03 17.05
CA HIS A 311 19.17 -40.41 16.64
C HIS A 311 19.08 -41.39 17.82
N ASP A 312 19.52 -40.97 19.01
CA ASP A 312 19.51 -41.81 20.20
C ASP A 312 18.14 -41.78 20.92
N LEU A 313 17.51 -42.95 21.05
CA LEU A 313 16.22 -43.14 21.71
C LEU A 313 16.30 -43.12 23.25
N ASN A 314 17.50 -43.14 23.83
CA ASN A 314 17.72 -43.11 25.27
C ASN A 314 17.65 -41.69 25.86
N ALA A 315 17.69 -40.67 25.00
CA ALA A 315 17.45 -39.27 25.36
C ALA A 315 16.10 -38.83 24.83
N GLN A 316 15.24 -38.35 25.72
CA GLN A 316 13.98 -37.71 25.34
C GLN A 316 14.17 -36.20 25.42
N LEU A 317 14.01 -35.52 24.29
CA LEU A 317 14.02 -34.06 24.22
C LEU A 317 12.59 -33.54 24.01
N ALA A 318 12.29 -32.42 24.65
CA ALA A 318 11.02 -31.72 24.48
C ALA A 318 11.28 -30.21 24.40
N PHE A 319 10.58 -29.54 23.50
CA PHE A 319 10.54 -28.08 23.47
C PHE A 319 9.40 -27.59 24.35
N SER A 320 9.69 -26.59 25.18
CA SER A 320 8.71 -25.89 26.01
C SER A 320 8.69 -24.43 25.57
N SER A 321 7.59 -23.98 24.96
CA SER A 321 7.40 -22.56 24.64
C SER A 321 7.36 -21.77 25.94
N THR A 322 8.19 -20.74 26.04
CA THR A 322 8.19 -19.82 27.19
C THR A 322 7.53 -18.50 26.84
N CYS A 323 7.49 -18.14 25.55
CA CYS A 323 6.78 -16.97 25.05
C CYS A 323 5.28 -17.29 24.90
N ASN A 324 4.42 -16.46 25.50
CA ASN A 324 2.97 -16.63 25.48
C ASN A 324 2.29 -15.25 25.45
N ALA A 325 1.33 -15.07 24.53
CA ALA A 325 0.75 -13.78 24.19
C ALA A 325 -0.01 -13.05 25.31
N SER A 326 -0.21 -13.69 26.47
CA SER A 326 -1.01 -13.17 27.59
C SER A 326 -0.20 -12.49 28.69
N ASP A 327 1.13 -12.64 28.74
CA ASP A 327 1.96 -12.04 29.79
C ASP A 327 3.17 -11.27 29.20
N THR A 328 3.24 -9.97 29.50
CA THR A 328 4.22 -9.01 28.97
C THR A 328 5.68 -9.23 29.39
N THR A 329 5.98 -10.29 30.14
CA THR A 329 7.32 -10.56 30.69
C THR A 329 7.98 -11.82 30.12
N HIS A 330 7.31 -12.54 29.21
CA HIS A 330 7.68 -13.92 28.87
C HIS A 330 8.51 -14.09 27.59
N CYS A 331 8.59 -13.07 26.74
CA CYS A 331 9.34 -13.10 25.47
C CYS A 331 10.59 -12.20 25.51
N LEU A 332 11.14 -11.97 26.72
CA LEU A 332 12.31 -11.11 26.93
C LEU A 332 13.49 -11.57 26.07
N ASN A 333 14.17 -10.61 25.45
CA ASN A 333 15.38 -10.81 24.63
C ASN A 333 15.20 -11.84 23.51
N GLY A 334 13.99 -11.94 22.94
CA GLY A 334 13.70 -12.79 21.79
C GLY A 334 13.55 -14.28 22.12
N LYS A 335 13.53 -14.64 23.41
CA LYS A 335 13.44 -16.05 23.83
C LYS A 335 12.05 -16.62 23.53
N VAL A 336 12.01 -17.61 22.63
CA VAL A 336 10.79 -18.34 22.27
C VAL A 336 10.50 -19.46 23.27
N GLY A 337 11.55 -20.17 23.69
CA GLY A 337 11.39 -21.34 24.54
C GLY A 337 12.69 -22.03 24.91
N THR A 338 12.56 -23.16 25.60
CA THR A 338 13.69 -24.00 26.02
C THR A 338 13.54 -25.42 25.51
N ILE A 339 14.66 -26.04 25.19
CA ILE A 339 14.78 -27.46 24.90
C ILE A 339 15.22 -28.14 26.18
N ASN A 340 14.37 -29.01 26.71
CA ASN A 340 14.64 -29.77 27.92
C ASN A 340 14.89 -31.24 27.57
N GLY A 341 15.78 -31.89 28.32
CA GLY A 341 16.17 -33.29 28.12
C GLY A 341 15.98 -34.16 29.36
N THR A 342 15.68 -35.44 29.11
CA THR A 342 15.59 -36.50 30.12
C THR A 342 16.34 -37.74 29.65
N TRP A 343 17.21 -38.31 30.50
CA TRP A 343 17.95 -39.54 30.20
C TRP A 343 18.35 -40.31 31.47
N GLY A 344 18.56 -41.62 31.28
CA GLY A 344 18.95 -42.56 32.33
C GLY A 344 20.46 -42.62 32.61
N LYS A 345 20.92 -43.74 33.20
CA LYS A 345 22.35 -43.98 33.51
C LYS A 345 23.12 -44.58 32.32
N VAL A 346 22.90 -44.05 31.12
CA VAL A 346 23.58 -44.50 29.89
C VAL A 346 24.41 -43.33 29.37
N SER A 347 25.62 -43.62 28.87
CA SER A 347 26.42 -42.61 28.18
C SER A 347 25.80 -42.39 26.81
N ILE A 348 25.37 -41.17 26.53
CA ILE A 348 24.73 -40.79 25.27
C ILE A 348 25.62 -39.76 24.60
N ASP A 349 26.05 -40.08 23.38
CA ASP A 349 26.73 -39.16 22.47
C ASP A 349 25.90 -39.14 21.19
N THR A 350 25.11 -38.07 21.00
CA THR A 350 24.14 -37.97 19.92
C THR A 350 24.09 -36.55 19.38
N THR A 351 23.96 -36.43 18.06
CA THR A 351 23.56 -35.19 17.42
C THR A 351 22.05 -35.20 17.21
N CYS A 352 21.41 -34.07 17.48
CA CYS A 352 19.99 -33.88 17.23
C CYS A 352 19.81 -32.80 16.17
N ALA A 353 18.91 -33.05 15.20
CA ALA A 353 18.46 -32.05 14.26
C ALA A 353 17.30 -31.27 14.89
N ILE A 354 17.41 -29.95 14.87
CA ILE A 354 16.42 -29.02 15.41
C ILE A 354 15.90 -28.20 14.24
N THR A 355 14.60 -28.24 14.00
CA THR A 355 13.93 -27.42 12.98
C THR A 355 13.09 -26.37 13.70
N VAL A 356 13.41 -25.10 13.46
CA VAL A 356 12.64 -23.96 13.98
C VAL A 356 11.77 -23.44 12.85
N LEU A 357 10.46 -23.50 13.01
CA LEU A 357 9.50 -22.92 12.06
C LEU A 357 9.07 -21.55 12.59
N ILE A 358 9.52 -20.50 11.92
CA ILE A 358 9.21 -19.10 12.24
C ILE A 358 8.07 -18.66 11.32
N PRO A 359 6.85 -18.48 11.85
CA PRO A 359 5.77 -17.90 11.07
C PRO A 359 5.96 -16.38 10.96
N TYR A 360 5.53 -15.83 9.85
CA TYR A 360 5.49 -14.40 9.59
C TYR A 360 4.04 -14.01 9.27
N GLU A 361 3.62 -12.84 9.74
CA GLU A 361 2.36 -12.19 9.40
C GLU A 361 2.70 -10.77 8.93
#